data_AF-A0A6J0P2Z9-F1
#
_entry.id   AF-A0A6J0P2Z9-F1
#
_cell.length_a   1.000
_cell.length_b   1.000
_cell.length_c   1.000
_cell.angle_alpha   90.00
_cell.angle_beta   90.00
_cell.angle_gamma   90.00
#
_symmetry.space_group_name_H-M   'P 1'
#
loop_
_entity.id
_entity.type
_entity.pdbx_description
1 polymer ?
#
loop_
_entity_poly.entity_id
_entity_poly.type
_entity_poly.pdbx_seq_one_letter_code
_entity_poly.pdbx_strand_id
1 'polypeptide(L)'
;MKMKKRSVIVFFISLLLAAAICATNGELVKDSDGNPVQVARPYFIQPVKTENNSGGGLVPAPNTIFPLCPLGISQIPIADQPGLPVSVTYPFILPALIVTSSIVNIEFKSNIWPVCNEFSKYWEVDDSSNASKEPAILIGGNPTSPNSWFKIEKAGEESGENTYKLTTLNGTVGAIQGACFRAPQLVLTNDDAKILLVKFKKVNDDTTAIPSTSTVDSLRQRMFPFY
;
A
#
# COMPACT_ATOMS: atom_id res chain seq x y z
N MET A 1 2.71 -15.08 -57.52
CA MET A 1 3.91 -14.53 -56.86
C MET A 1 4.36 -15.52 -55.77
N LYS A 2 5.42 -16.32 -56.02
CA LYS A 2 5.94 -17.30 -55.03
C LYS A 2 6.80 -16.56 -54.02
N MET A 3 6.27 -16.29 -52.83
CA MET A 3 7.09 -15.73 -51.74
C MET A 3 8.17 -16.74 -51.35
N LYS A 4 9.43 -16.29 -51.34
CA LYS A 4 10.61 -17.11 -51.02
C LYS A 4 10.50 -17.54 -49.56
N LYS A 5 10.49 -18.85 -49.26
CA LYS A 5 10.28 -19.42 -47.91
C LYS A 5 11.12 -18.76 -46.80
N ARG A 6 12.33 -18.28 -47.11
CA ARG A 6 13.20 -17.54 -46.17
C ARG A 6 12.67 -16.14 -45.81
N SER A 7 12.01 -15.46 -46.74
CA SER A 7 11.44 -14.11 -46.55
C SER A 7 10.23 -14.11 -45.62
N VAL A 8 9.45 -15.19 -45.66
CA VAL A 8 8.25 -15.36 -44.83
C VAL A 8 8.64 -15.64 -43.38
N ILE A 9 9.66 -16.46 -43.16
CA ILE A 9 10.17 -16.78 -41.81
C ILE A 9 10.72 -15.53 -41.11
N VAL A 10 11.50 -14.71 -41.80
CA VAL A 10 12.05 -13.46 -41.22
C VAL A 10 10.92 -12.48 -40.87
N PHE A 11 9.89 -12.37 -41.70
CA PHE A 11 8.73 -11.52 -41.41
C PHE A 11 7.95 -11.98 -40.17
N PHE A 12 7.72 -13.29 -40.01
CA PHE A 12 7.07 -13.83 -38.81
C PHE A 12 7.91 -13.65 -37.54
N ILE A 13 9.24 -13.82 -37.63
CA ILE A 13 10.14 -13.57 -36.48
C ILE A 13 10.09 -12.10 -36.06
N SER A 14 10.13 -11.17 -37.02
CA SER A 14 10.00 -9.73 -36.73
C SER A 14 8.63 -9.37 -36.14
N LEU A 15 7.55 -10.00 -36.61
CA LEU A 15 6.20 -9.79 -36.07
C LEU A 15 6.06 -10.34 -34.65
N LEU A 16 6.66 -11.50 -34.35
CA LEU A 16 6.68 -12.09 -33.00
C LEU A 16 7.53 -11.25 -32.03
N LEU A 17 8.68 -10.71 -32.48
CA LEU A 17 9.46 -9.77 -31.68
C LEU A 17 8.68 -8.47 -31.42
N ALA A 18 8.01 -7.92 -32.44
CA ALA A 18 7.19 -6.71 -32.27
C ALA A 18 5.98 -6.94 -31.34
N ALA A 19 5.34 -8.12 -31.40
CA ALA A 19 4.26 -8.50 -30.50
C ALA A 19 4.75 -8.69 -29.05
N ALA A 20 5.95 -9.25 -28.86
CA ALA A 20 6.56 -9.42 -27.55
C ALA A 20 6.93 -8.08 -26.88
N ILE A 21 7.26 -7.04 -27.66
CA ILE A 21 7.61 -5.71 -27.15
C ILE A 21 6.37 -4.91 -26.72
N CYS A 22 5.19 -5.19 -27.28
CA CYS A 22 3.92 -4.52 -26.90
C CYS A 22 3.17 -5.15 -25.72
N ALA A 23 3.62 -6.29 -25.21
CA ALA A 23 3.00 -6.95 -24.05
C ALA A 23 3.60 -6.45 -22.74
N THR A 24 3.41 -5.17 -22.40
CA THR A 24 3.52 -4.72 -20.99
C THR A 24 2.27 -5.20 -20.26
N ASN A 25 2.18 -6.51 -20.04
CA ASN A 25 1.02 -7.21 -19.44
C ASN A 25 0.95 -6.95 -17.92
N GLY A 26 0.68 -5.70 -17.54
CA GLY A 26 0.22 -5.42 -16.19
C GLY A 26 -1.26 -5.80 -16.06
N GLU A 27 -1.60 -6.53 -15.01
CA GLU A 27 -2.99 -6.84 -14.68
C GLU A 27 -3.58 -5.79 -13.75
N LEU A 28 -4.91 -5.66 -13.70
CA LEU A 28 -5.54 -4.78 -12.72
C LEU A 28 -5.27 -5.29 -11.29
N VAL A 29 -4.80 -4.39 -10.43
CA VAL A 29 -4.80 -4.64 -8.98
C VAL A 29 -6.27 -4.64 -8.54
N LYS A 30 -6.67 -5.67 -7.79
CA LYS A 30 -8.02 -5.85 -7.28
C LYS A 30 -8.02 -5.73 -5.77
N ASP A 31 -9.10 -5.18 -5.22
CA ASP A 31 -9.35 -5.21 -3.79
C ASP A 31 -9.80 -6.60 -3.33
N SER A 32 -10.01 -6.75 -2.02
CA SER A 32 -10.44 -7.98 -1.36
C SER A 32 -11.76 -8.52 -1.89
N ASP A 33 -12.59 -7.65 -2.48
CA ASP A 33 -13.90 -7.98 -3.04
C ASP A 33 -13.81 -8.26 -4.55
N GLY A 34 -12.61 -8.23 -5.13
CA GLY A 34 -12.35 -8.51 -6.55
C GLY A 34 -12.56 -7.32 -7.48
N ASN A 35 -12.86 -6.12 -6.95
CA ASN A 35 -13.03 -4.93 -7.77
C ASN A 35 -11.69 -4.26 -8.07
N PRO A 36 -11.51 -3.64 -9.25
CA PRO A 36 -10.28 -2.91 -9.56
C PRO A 36 -10.00 -1.77 -8.56
N VAL A 37 -8.75 -1.68 -8.11
CA VAL A 37 -8.26 -0.59 -7.27
C VAL A 37 -8.22 0.69 -8.09
N GLN A 38 -8.88 1.73 -7.59
CA GLN A 38 -8.99 3.03 -8.24
C GLN A 38 -7.89 3.98 -7.78
N VAL A 39 -7.37 4.79 -8.71
CA VAL A 39 -6.40 5.85 -8.40
C VAL A 39 -7.01 6.86 -7.42
N ALA A 40 -6.19 7.30 -6.46
CA ALA A 40 -6.53 8.34 -5.47
C ALA A 40 -7.73 8.02 -4.56
N ARG A 41 -8.30 6.82 -4.63
CA ARG A 41 -9.36 6.36 -3.72
C ARG A 41 -8.77 5.71 -2.46
N PRO A 42 -9.45 5.81 -1.31
CA PRO A 42 -8.95 5.28 -0.06
C PRO A 42 -9.15 3.76 0.03
N TYR A 43 -8.08 3.06 0.39
CA TYR A 43 -8.05 1.63 0.70
C TYR A 43 -7.27 1.40 2.00
N PHE A 44 -7.67 0.42 2.79
CA PHE A 44 -6.79 -0.15 3.81
C PHE A 44 -5.82 -1.13 3.17
N ILE A 45 -4.55 -1.08 3.56
CA ILE A 45 -3.60 -2.17 3.26
C ILE A 45 -3.58 -3.11 4.47
N GLN A 46 -4.00 -4.35 4.24
CA GLN A 46 -4.11 -5.37 5.27
C GLN A 46 -3.14 -6.51 4.95
N PRO A 47 -2.15 -6.78 5.82
CA PRO A 47 -1.34 -7.97 5.72
C PRO A 47 -2.18 -9.24 5.71
N VAL A 48 -1.76 -10.21 4.90
CA VAL A 48 -2.39 -11.54 4.86
C VAL A 48 -2.12 -12.24 6.19
N LYS A 49 -3.19 -12.77 6.79
CA LYS A 49 -3.09 -13.52 8.04
C LYS A 49 -2.41 -14.87 7.76
N THR A 50 -1.41 -15.21 8.57
CA THR A 50 -0.69 -16.49 8.56
C THR A 50 -0.60 -17.02 9.99
N GLU A 51 -0.06 -18.23 10.18
CA GLU A 51 0.19 -18.77 11.53
C GLU A 51 1.09 -17.85 12.38
N ASN A 52 2.02 -17.15 11.73
CA ASN A 52 2.98 -16.24 12.38
C ASN A 52 2.60 -14.76 12.25
N ASN A 53 1.46 -14.45 11.61
CA ASN A 53 0.97 -13.09 11.44
C ASN A 53 -0.55 -13.01 11.65
N SER A 54 -0.96 -12.53 12.81
CA SER A 54 -2.37 -12.34 13.17
C SER A 54 -2.76 -10.87 13.36
N GLY A 55 -1.90 -9.93 12.96
CA GLY A 55 -2.15 -8.50 13.15
C GLY A 55 -3.26 -7.94 12.26
N GLY A 56 -3.63 -6.68 12.53
CA GLY A 56 -4.54 -5.88 11.72
C GLY A 56 -3.84 -5.21 10.55
N GLY A 57 -4.37 -4.07 10.11
CA GLY A 57 -3.83 -3.28 9.01
C GLY A 57 -2.61 -2.43 9.39
N LEU A 58 -2.12 -1.67 8.41
CA LEU A 58 -0.92 -0.85 8.54
C LEU A 58 -1.24 0.56 9.06
N VAL A 59 -0.36 1.09 9.91
CA VAL A 59 -0.46 2.43 10.51
C VAL A 59 0.89 3.15 10.58
N PRO A 60 0.88 4.49 10.60
CA PRO A 60 2.03 5.27 11.04
C PRO A 60 2.44 4.91 12.47
N ALA A 61 3.73 4.69 12.70
CA ALA A 61 4.28 4.44 14.03
C ALA A 61 5.72 4.96 14.13
N PRO A 62 6.21 5.34 15.31
CA PRO A 62 7.62 5.71 15.47
C PRO A 62 8.53 4.56 15.04
N ASN A 63 9.49 4.85 14.16
CA ASN A 63 10.48 3.88 13.68
C ASN A 63 11.65 3.70 14.66
N THR A 64 11.87 4.67 15.53
CA THR A 64 12.89 4.70 16.57
C THR A 64 12.30 5.29 17.85
N ILE A 65 13.02 5.13 18.98
CA ILE A 65 12.58 5.67 20.29
C ILE A 65 12.73 7.20 20.32
N PHE A 66 13.80 7.73 19.71
CA PHE A 66 14.05 9.17 19.60
C PHE A 66 15.11 9.44 18.51
N PRO A 67 14.93 10.41 17.60
CA PRO A 67 13.74 11.25 17.43
C PRO A 67 12.54 10.46 16.88
N LEU A 68 11.31 10.92 17.17
CA LEU A 68 10.08 10.21 16.74
C LEU A 68 9.77 10.37 15.25
N CYS A 69 10.34 11.38 14.59
CA CYS A 69 10.13 11.69 13.19
C CYS A 69 11.42 11.44 12.37
N PRO A 70 11.31 11.04 11.09
CA PRO A 70 10.08 10.68 10.38
C PRO A 70 9.44 9.40 10.95
N LEU A 71 8.12 9.26 10.80
CA LEU A 71 7.43 8.04 11.23
C LEU A 71 7.80 6.89 10.28
N GLY A 72 7.84 5.68 10.82
CA GLY A 72 7.80 4.46 10.04
C GLY A 72 6.36 3.96 9.84
N ILE A 73 6.27 2.74 9.33
CA ILE A 73 5.00 2.05 9.11
C ILE A 73 5.04 0.73 9.86
N SER A 74 4.00 0.45 10.63
CA SER A 74 3.89 -0.80 11.40
C SER A 74 2.52 -1.44 11.22
N GLN A 75 2.47 -2.74 11.42
CA GLN A 75 1.22 -3.49 11.51
C GLN A 75 0.64 -3.37 12.91
N ILE A 76 -0.67 -3.11 13.00
CA ILE A 76 -1.38 -3.12 14.28
C ILE A 76 -1.38 -4.56 14.85
N PRO A 77 -1.02 -4.80 16.12
CA PRO A 77 -1.06 -6.15 16.70
C PRO A 77 -2.47 -6.75 16.83
N ILE A 78 -3.51 -5.93 16.74
CA ILE A 78 -4.92 -6.29 16.91
C ILE A 78 -5.56 -6.61 15.55
N ALA A 79 -5.98 -7.86 15.36
CA ALA A 79 -6.43 -8.43 14.09
C ALA A 79 -7.58 -7.70 13.37
N ASP A 80 -8.49 -7.10 14.13
CA ASP A 80 -9.73 -6.51 13.59
C ASP A 80 -9.60 -5.01 13.29
N GLN A 81 -8.47 -4.41 13.64
CA GLN A 81 -8.21 -3.00 13.33
C GLN A 81 -7.80 -2.87 11.86
N PRO A 82 -8.51 -2.08 11.04
CA PRO A 82 -8.31 -2.06 9.59
C PRO A 82 -7.02 -1.36 9.15
N GLY A 83 -6.38 -0.58 10.04
CA GLY A 83 -5.26 0.29 9.69
C GLY A 83 -5.70 1.71 9.36
N LEU A 84 -4.76 2.54 8.92
CA LEU A 84 -5.05 3.87 8.40
C LEU A 84 -5.20 3.79 6.87
N PRO A 85 -6.23 4.42 6.27
CA PRO A 85 -6.39 4.40 4.82
C PRO A 85 -5.18 4.97 4.08
N VAL A 86 -4.92 4.43 2.90
CA VAL A 86 -3.98 4.99 1.92
C VAL A 86 -4.69 5.23 0.60
N SER A 87 -4.11 6.08 -0.24
CA SER A 87 -4.40 6.08 -1.66
C SER A 87 -3.17 5.72 -2.47
N VAL A 88 -3.40 5.07 -3.61
CA VAL A 88 -2.35 4.77 -4.59
C VAL A 88 -2.51 5.71 -5.78
N THR A 89 -1.41 6.32 -6.21
CA THR A 89 -1.37 7.25 -7.34
C THR A 89 -0.18 6.95 -8.23
N TYR A 90 -0.27 7.35 -9.50
CA TYR A 90 0.89 7.37 -10.39
C TYR A 90 1.69 8.67 -10.18
N PRO A 91 3.04 8.63 -10.22
CA PRO A 91 3.85 9.86 -10.18
C PRO A 91 3.69 10.71 -11.45
N PHE A 92 3.15 10.13 -12.52
CA PHE A 92 2.91 10.76 -13.82
C PHE A 92 1.44 10.58 -14.25
N ILE A 93 1.00 11.30 -15.30
CA ILE A 93 -0.40 11.27 -15.77
C ILE A 93 -0.73 9.93 -16.46
N LEU A 94 -1.46 9.04 -15.78
CA LEU A 94 -1.79 7.69 -16.25
C LEU A 94 -3.10 7.15 -15.57
N PRO A 95 -3.67 5.99 -15.99
CA PRO A 95 -5.11 5.72 -16.07
C PRO A 95 -5.85 5.71 -14.73
N ALA A 96 -7.19 5.71 -14.77
CA ALA A 96 -8.05 5.76 -13.57
C ALA A 96 -7.94 4.55 -12.63
N LEU A 97 -7.32 3.45 -13.07
CA LEU A 97 -7.21 2.20 -12.34
C LEU A 97 -5.74 1.84 -12.14
N ILE A 98 -5.45 1.17 -11.03
CA ILE A 98 -4.11 0.69 -10.69
C ILE A 98 -3.82 -0.64 -11.39
N VAL A 99 -2.67 -0.67 -12.06
CA VAL A 99 -2.15 -1.82 -12.80
C VAL A 99 -0.87 -2.33 -12.12
N THR A 100 -0.70 -3.65 -12.05
CA THR A 100 0.49 -4.28 -11.47
C THR A 100 1.77 -3.85 -12.20
N SER A 101 2.90 -3.97 -11.51
CA SER A 101 4.25 -3.69 -12.02
C SER A 101 4.50 -2.26 -12.51
N SER A 102 3.50 -1.38 -12.38
CA SER A 102 3.60 0.04 -12.66
C SER A 102 4.12 0.79 -11.44
N ILE A 103 4.89 1.85 -11.70
CA ILE A 103 5.42 2.70 -10.63
C ILE A 103 4.27 3.51 -10.03
N VAL A 104 4.13 3.45 -8.70
CA VAL A 104 3.11 4.15 -7.94
C VAL A 104 3.71 4.82 -6.71
N ASN A 105 3.04 5.85 -6.21
CA ASN A 105 3.22 6.38 -4.86
C ASN A 105 2.09 5.87 -3.97
N ILE A 106 2.38 5.73 -2.68
CA ILE A 106 1.41 5.36 -1.65
C ILE A 106 1.40 6.49 -0.63
N GLU A 107 0.21 6.99 -0.28
CA GLU A 107 0.04 8.10 0.65
C GLU A 107 -1.00 7.76 1.71
N PHE A 108 -0.69 7.96 2.99
CA PHE A 108 -1.70 7.87 4.04
C PHE A 108 -2.75 8.98 3.91
N LYS A 109 -4.03 8.62 4.02
CA LYS A 109 -5.17 9.53 4.01
C LYS A 109 -5.74 9.66 5.42
N SER A 110 -5.50 10.83 6.02
CA SER A 110 -6.08 11.20 7.32
C SER A 110 -6.23 12.72 7.41
N ASN A 111 -7.38 13.17 7.93
CA ASN A 111 -7.62 14.57 8.27
C ASN A 111 -6.91 14.98 9.57
N ILE A 112 -6.58 14.01 10.43
CA ILE A 112 -5.92 14.24 11.71
C ILE A 112 -4.51 13.67 11.62
N TRP A 113 -3.51 14.55 11.77
CA TRP A 113 -2.09 14.19 11.75
C TRP A 113 -1.38 15.02 12.83
N PRO A 114 -1.25 14.52 14.06
CA PRO A 114 -0.85 15.37 15.19
C PRO A 114 0.66 15.61 15.29
N VAL A 115 1.49 14.80 14.63
CA VAL A 115 2.95 14.80 14.76
C VAL A 115 3.61 14.72 13.39
N CYS A 116 4.89 15.12 13.30
CA CYS A 116 5.67 15.08 12.06
C CYS A 116 4.97 15.82 10.90
N ASN A 117 4.38 16.99 11.20
CA ASN A 117 3.60 17.80 10.24
C ASN A 117 4.46 18.47 9.17
N GLU A 118 5.76 18.56 9.42
CA GLU A 118 6.78 19.03 8.50
C GLU A 118 7.08 18.03 7.38
N PHE A 119 6.64 16.76 7.53
CA PHE A 119 6.81 15.70 6.55
C PHE A 119 5.51 15.47 5.76
N SER A 120 5.65 15.00 4.52
CA SER A 120 4.50 14.54 3.73
C SER A 120 3.91 13.25 4.31
N LYS A 121 2.78 12.79 3.76
CA LYS A 121 2.16 11.49 4.09
C LYS A 121 2.52 10.38 3.10
N TYR A 122 3.41 10.65 2.16
CA TYR A 122 3.87 9.67 1.18
C TYR A 122 4.86 8.70 1.82
N TRP A 123 4.76 7.45 1.40
CA TRP A 123 5.70 6.41 1.77
C TRP A 123 7.02 6.61 1.02
N GLU A 124 8.12 6.29 1.68
CA GLU A 124 9.44 6.23 1.07
C GLU A 124 10.31 5.15 1.71
N VAL A 125 11.33 4.71 0.99
CA VAL A 125 12.42 3.91 1.54
C VAL A 125 13.44 4.86 2.17
N ASP A 126 13.90 4.56 3.38
CA ASP A 126 15.05 5.24 3.99
C ASP A 126 16.31 5.00 3.14
N ASP A 127 16.74 6.02 2.40
CA ASP A 127 17.96 5.99 1.60
C ASP A 127 19.09 6.82 2.23
N SER A 128 18.96 7.15 3.52
CA SER A 128 19.98 7.89 4.25
C SER A 128 21.28 7.07 4.35
N SER A 129 22.42 7.76 4.49
CA SER A 129 23.73 7.11 4.63
C SER A 129 23.84 6.20 5.87
N ASN A 130 22.95 6.39 6.84
CA ASN A 130 22.89 5.63 8.09
C ASN A 130 21.81 4.52 8.04
N ALA A 131 21.15 4.33 6.90
CA ALA A 131 20.13 3.32 6.74
C ALA A 131 20.68 1.92 7.04
N SER A 132 19.83 1.10 7.64
CA SER A 132 20.15 -0.30 7.94
C SER A 132 20.28 -1.13 6.64
N LYS A 133 20.86 -2.33 6.73
CA LYS A 133 20.88 -3.30 5.59
C LYS A 133 19.48 -3.65 5.08
N GLU A 134 18.49 -3.57 5.96
CA GLU A 134 17.07 -3.63 5.64
C GLU A 134 16.48 -2.25 5.96
N PRO A 135 16.51 -1.29 5.02
CA PRO A 135 16.06 0.07 5.28
C PRO A 135 14.60 0.13 5.69
N ALA A 136 14.24 1.04 6.60
CA ALA A 136 12.86 1.22 6.99
C ALA A 136 12.00 1.79 5.84
N ILE A 137 10.71 1.45 5.83
CA ILE A 137 9.73 2.21 5.05
C ILE A 137 9.21 3.34 5.95
N LEU A 138 9.48 4.57 5.52
CA LEU A 138 9.21 5.81 6.23
C LEU A 138 8.01 6.55 5.63
N ILE A 139 7.54 7.54 6.38
CA ILE A 139 6.52 8.50 5.98
C ILE A 139 7.16 9.88 5.94
N GLY A 140 7.06 10.53 4.78
CA GLY A 140 7.71 11.81 4.50
C GLY A 140 8.17 11.98 3.06
N GLY A 141 7.93 10.97 2.21
CA GLY A 141 8.42 10.89 0.84
C GLY A 141 8.01 12.05 -0.06
N ASN A 142 8.73 12.18 -1.16
CA ASN A 142 8.36 13.08 -2.25
C ASN A 142 7.86 12.22 -3.42
N PRO A 143 6.62 12.40 -3.91
CA PRO A 143 6.06 11.53 -4.95
C PRO A 143 6.89 11.53 -6.26
N THR A 144 7.69 12.57 -6.51
CA THR A 144 8.58 12.63 -7.68
C THR A 144 9.96 12.00 -7.44
N SER A 145 10.30 11.62 -6.21
CA SER A 145 11.57 11.01 -5.85
C SER A 145 11.57 9.49 -6.03
N PRO A 146 12.63 8.88 -6.57
CA PRO A 146 12.73 7.44 -6.77
C PRO A 146 12.59 6.59 -5.49
N ASN A 147 13.00 7.10 -4.33
CA ASN A 147 12.85 6.39 -3.05
C ASN A 147 11.38 6.29 -2.58
N SER A 148 10.47 7.06 -3.19
CA SER A 148 9.03 7.04 -2.95
C SER A 148 8.24 6.26 -4.02
N TRP A 149 8.96 5.55 -4.90
CA TRP A 149 8.39 4.76 -5.99
C TRP A 149 8.30 3.29 -5.62
N PHE A 150 7.07 2.79 -5.60
CA PHE A 150 6.74 1.41 -5.34
C PHE A 150 6.12 0.77 -6.58
N LYS A 151 6.04 -0.55 -6.59
CA LYS A 151 5.21 -1.33 -7.51
C LYS A 151 4.35 -2.28 -6.70
N ILE A 152 3.17 -2.58 -7.23
CA ILE A 152 2.29 -3.61 -6.69
C ILE A 152 2.42 -4.81 -7.60
N GLU A 153 2.90 -5.92 -7.06
CA GLU A 153 3.13 -7.17 -7.79
C GLU A 153 2.23 -8.27 -7.23
N LYS A 154 1.77 -9.19 -8.07
CA LYS A 154 1.07 -10.38 -7.57
C LYS A 154 2.00 -11.23 -6.71
N ALA A 155 1.45 -11.82 -5.65
CA ALA A 155 2.19 -12.72 -4.75
C ALA A 155 2.30 -14.17 -5.25
N GLY A 156 1.75 -14.49 -6.43
CA GLY A 156 1.65 -15.85 -6.97
C GLY A 156 0.32 -16.53 -6.61
N GLU A 157 -0.03 -17.58 -7.35
CA GLU A 157 -1.33 -18.27 -7.23
C GLU A 157 -1.51 -18.96 -5.87
N GLU A 158 -0.41 -19.46 -5.28
CA GLU A 158 -0.40 -20.15 -3.99
C GLU A 158 -0.68 -19.22 -2.79
N SER A 159 -0.56 -17.90 -2.99
CA SER A 159 -0.74 -16.88 -1.96
C SER A 159 -2.21 -16.45 -1.77
N GLY A 160 -3.13 -17.06 -2.50
CA GLY A 160 -4.56 -16.75 -2.49
C GLY A 160 -4.96 -15.58 -3.41
N GLU A 161 -6.26 -15.47 -3.66
CA GLU A 161 -6.80 -14.45 -4.57
C GLU A 161 -6.59 -13.02 -4.06
N ASN A 162 -6.28 -12.12 -5.00
CA ASN A 162 -6.06 -10.68 -4.79
C ASN A 162 -5.00 -10.39 -3.70
N THR A 163 -3.98 -11.26 -3.64
CA THR A 163 -2.82 -11.09 -2.76
C THR A 163 -1.64 -10.50 -3.53
N TYR A 164 -1.02 -9.48 -2.94
CA TYR A 164 0.06 -8.71 -3.54
C TYR A 164 1.27 -8.61 -2.62
N LYS A 165 2.41 -8.27 -3.22
CA LYS A 165 3.60 -7.76 -2.53
C LYS A 165 3.94 -6.38 -3.09
N LEU A 166 4.48 -5.52 -2.23
CA LEU A 166 4.96 -4.20 -2.64
C LEU A 166 6.46 -4.31 -2.91
N THR A 167 6.92 -3.83 -4.06
CA THR A 167 8.34 -3.88 -4.43
C THR A 167 8.86 -2.50 -4.76
N THR A 168 10.18 -2.33 -4.71
CA THR A 168 10.90 -1.16 -5.20
C THR A 168 11.98 -1.64 -6.18
N LEU A 169 12.84 -0.73 -6.65
CA LEU A 169 13.98 -1.12 -7.48
C LEU A 169 14.96 -2.06 -6.74
N ASN A 170 15.08 -1.92 -5.42
CA ASN A 170 16.17 -2.50 -4.63
C ASN A 170 15.72 -3.62 -3.68
N GLY A 171 14.44 -3.97 -3.67
CA GLY A 171 13.92 -5.06 -2.84
C GLY A 171 12.40 -5.12 -2.76
N THR A 172 11.92 -5.95 -1.84
CA THR A 172 10.49 -6.14 -1.55
C THR A 172 10.18 -5.60 -0.16
N VAL A 173 9.00 -5.03 0.03
CA VAL A 173 8.53 -4.62 1.35
C VAL A 173 8.27 -5.88 2.18
N GLY A 174 8.98 -5.99 3.27
CA GLY A 174 8.82 -7.01 4.29
C GLY A 174 8.48 -6.41 5.65
N ALA A 175 8.48 -7.24 6.67
CA ALA A 175 8.35 -6.80 8.05
C ALA A 175 9.35 -7.49 8.98
N ILE A 176 9.87 -6.72 9.94
CA ILE A 176 10.70 -7.22 11.05
C ILE A 176 10.08 -6.78 12.38
N GLN A 177 10.52 -7.34 13.49
CA GLN A 177 10.11 -6.83 14.80
C GLN A 177 10.63 -5.40 15.00
N GLY A 178 9.71 -4.44 15.11
CA GLY A 178 10.04 -3.03 15.28
C GLY A 178 10.57 -2.70 16.67
N ALA A 179 11.24 -1.55 16.78
CA ALA A 179 11.77 -1.05 18.05
C ALA A 179 10.65 -0.70 19.05
N CYS A 180 9.49 -0.25 18.54
CA CYS A 180 8.34 0.17 19.35
C CYS A 180 7.38 -1.01 19.58
N PHE A 181 7.23 -1.41 20.85
CA PHE A 181 6.32 -2.47 21.30
C PHE A 181 6.45 -3.82 20.56
N ARG A 182 7.57 -4.05 19.86
CA ARG A 182 7.81 -5.22 19.00
C ARG A 182 6.74 -5.43 17.91
N ALA A 183 6.00 -4.38 17.55
CA ALA A 183 5.05 -4.45 16.45
C ALA A 183 5.81 -4.70 15.12
N PRO A 184 5.27 -5.49 14.18
CA PRO A 184 5.91 -5.69 12.88
C PRO A 184 6.07 -4.34 12.16
N GLN A 185 7.31 -3.95 11.90
CA GLN A 185 7.68 -2.70 11.24
C GLN A 185 8.11 -3.00 9.81
N LEU A 186 7.62 -2.19 8.87
CA LEU A 186 7.94 -2.36 7.45
C LEU A 186 9.38 -1.96 7.15
N VAL A 187 10.04 -2.82 6.39
CA VAL A 187 11.40 -2.61 5.87
C VAL A 187 11.48 -3.05 4.43
N LEU A 188 12.49 -2.59 3.72
CA LEU A 188 12.90 -3.16 2.45
C LEU A 188 13.81 -4.36 2.69
N THR A 189 13.50 -5.50 2.10
CA THR A 189 14.24 -6.75 2.27
C THR A 189 14.35 -7.53 0.96
N ASN A 190 15.37 -8.39 0.88
CA ASN A 190 15.54 -9.39 -0.17
C ASN A 190 15.41 -10.82 0.39
N ASP A 191 15.00 -10.95 1.66
CA ASP A 191 14.72 -12.23 2.31
C ASP A 191 13.25 -12.60 2.09
N ASP A 192 13.00 -13.64 1.30
CA ASP A 192 11.66 -14.11 0.96
C ASP A 192 10.83 -14.47 2.20
N ALA A 193 11.47 -14.93 3.29
CA ALA A 193 10.77 -15.29 4.53
C ALA A 193 10.20 -14.08 5.28
N LYS A 194 10.68 -12.87 4.97
CA LYS A 194 10.22 -11.62 5.59
C LYS A 194 9.23 -10.84 4.73
N ILE A 195 9.00 -11.26 3.48
CA ILE A 195 8.11 -10.55 2.55
C ILE A 195 6.71 -10.44 3.15
N LEU A 196 6.18 -9.22 3.15
CA LEU A 196 4.86 -8.93 3.66
C LEU A 196 3.85 -9.01 2.51
N LEU A 197 3.05 -10.07 2.52
CA LEU A 197 1.93 -10.21 1.60
C LEU A 197 0.74 -9.38 2.10
N VAL A 198 0.08 -8.66 1.20
CA VAL A 198 -1.00 -7.72 1.53
C VAL A 198 -2.20 -7.86 0.61
N LYS A 199 -3.35 -7.42 1.10
CA LYS A 199 -4.57 -7.18 0.34
C LYS A 199 -5.00 -5.73 0.48
N PHE A 200 -5.63 -5.20 -0.55
CA PHE A 200 -6.29 -3.89 -0.50
C PHE A 200 -7.74 -4.11 -0.11
N LYS A 201 -8.23 -3.42 0.92
CA LYS A 201 -9.65 -3.43 1.29
C LYS A 201 -10.22 -2.04 1.08
N LYS A 202 -11.27 -1.92 0.27
CA LYS A 202 -11.90 -0.63 0.00
C LYS A 202 -12.44 -0.01 1.30
N VAL A 203 -12.22 1.29 1.49
CA VAL A 203 -12.87 2.03 2.58
C VAL A 203 -14.32 2.28 2.18
N ASN A 204 -15.27 1.87 3.01
CA ASN A 204 -16.68 2.17 2.79
C ASN A 204 -16.92 3.66 3.07
N ASP A 205 -17.58 4.36 2.14
CA ASP A 205 -17.86 5.80 2.22
C ASP A 205 -18.63 6.17 3.51
N ASP A 206 -19.42 5.24 4.06
CA ASP A 206 -20.17 5.40 5.31
C ASP A 206 -19.30 5.49 6.57
N THR A 207 -18.03 5.05 6.51
CA THR A 207 -17.09 5.14 7.65
C THR A 207 -16.58 6.58 7.85
N THR A 208 -16.92 7.48 6.93
CA THR A 208 -16.67 8.93 7.07
C THR A 208 -17.76 9.64 7.88
N ALA A 209 -18.82 8.93 8.30
CA ALA A 209 -19.79 9.46 9.26
C ALA A 209 -19.18 9.44 10.67
N ILE A 210 -18.50 10.52 11.01
CA ILE A 210 -18.22 10.94 12.38
C ILE A 210 -19.53 10.80 13.19
N PRO A 211 -19.52 10.22 14.41
CA PRO A 211 -20.63 10.43 15.33
C PRO A 211 -20.63 11.92 15.66
N SER A 212 -21.49 12.67 14.96
CA SER A 212 -21.79 14.03 15.34
C SER A 212 -22.23 13.97 16.79
N THR A 213 -21.48 14.61 17.67
CA THR A 213 -21.89 14.85 19.05
C THR A 213 -23.18 15.65 19.01
N SER A 214 -24.31 14.95 19.02
CA SER A 214 -25.64 15.49 19.27
C SER A 214 -26.29 14.80 20.47
N THR A 215 -25.50 14.43 21.48
CA THR A 215 -26.01 14.22 22.84
C THR A 215 -26.18 15.56 23.56
N VAL A 216 -27.11 16.39 23.07
CA VAL A 216 -27.72 17.48 23.87
C VAL A 216 -29.24 17.55 23.69
N ASP A 217 -29.83 16.97 22.64
CA ASP A 217 -31.27 17.12 22.40
C ASP A 217 -32.19 16.02 22.95
N SER A 218 -31.68 14.98 23.62
CA SER A 218 -32.53 13.95 24.25
C SER A 218 -32.89 14.21 25.72
N LEU A 219 -32.45 15.33 26.32
CA LEU A 219 -32.74 15.67 27.72
C LEU A 219 -33.89 16.68 27.92
N ARG A 220 -34.58 17.11 26.85
CA ARG A 220 -35.71 18.08 26.94
C ARG A 220 -37.11 17.46 26.95
N GLN A 221 -37.27 16.18 27.29
CA GLN A 221 -38.60 15.54 27.33
C GLN A 221 -38.86 14.68 28.58
N ARG A 222 -38.41 15.13 29.76
CA ARG A 222 -38.99 14.68 31.03
C ARG A 222 -39.59 15.86 31.77
N MET A 223 -40.82 16.20 31.39
CA MET A 223 -41.77 16.92 32.24
C MET A 223 -42.03 16.07 33.49
N PHE A 224 -41.71 16.60 34.66
CA PHE A 224 -42.23 16.09 35.93
C PHE A 224 -43.52 16.85 36.26
N PRO A 225 -44.62 16.19 36.66
CA PRO A 225 -45.78 16.89 37.19
C PRO A 225 -45.49 17.33 38.62
N PHE A 226 -45.83 18.58 38.92
CA PHE A 226 -45.91 19.10 40.28
C PHE A 226 -47.19 18.56 40.93
N TYR A 227 -47.06 18.02 42.15
CA TYR A 227 -48.09 18.06 43.17
C TYR A 227 -47.41 18.27 44.52
#